data_AF-A0A2V9E053-F1
#
_entry.id   AF-A0A2V9E053-F1
#
_cell.length_a   1.000
_cell.length_b   1.000
_cell.length_c   1.000
_cell.angle_alpha   90.00
_cell.angle_beta   90.00
_cell.angle_gamma   90.00
#
_symmetry.space_group_name_H-M   'P 1'
#
loop_
_entity.id
_entity.type
_entity.pdbx_description
1 polymer ?
#
loop_
_entity_poly.entity_id
_entity_poly.type
_entity_poly.pdbx_seq_one_letter_code
_entity_poly.pdbx_strand_id
1 'polypeptide(L)'
;MNASTPGAVVGVDYYQKLGVTPFINAAGTYTILSASTLPEQVQAAIALAAQKPVHLMELHKAAGEYLARRLRCEGALVTSGAAASIKLATAACITRGNKSAIVNIPTDMEGL
;
A
#
# COMPACT_ATOMS: atom_id res chain seq x y z
N MET A 1 -14.10 18.94 40.31
CA MET A 1 -13.19 19.08 39.15
C MET A 1 -13.67 18.09 38.10
N ASN A 2 -14.47 18.53 37.12
CA ASN A 2 -15.04 17.65 36.11
C ASN A 2 -14.18 17.80 34.85
N ALA A 3 -13.29 16.83 34.61
CA ALA A 3 -12.49 16.79 33.39
C ALA A 3 -13.42 16.40 32.23
N SER A 4 -13.73 17.36 31.36
CA SER A 4 -14.45 17.08 30.12
C SER A 4 -13.61 16.17 29.24
N THR A 5 -14.08 14.94 29.03
CA THR A 5 -13.53 13.99 28.05
C THR A 5 -13.46 14.69 26.69
N PRO A 6 -12.28 14.74 26.02
CA PRO A 6 -12.20 15.27 24.67
C PRO A 6 -13.17 14.51 23.77
N GLY A 7 -14.05 15.22 23.05
CA GLY A 7 -14.98 14.62 22.11
C GLY A 7 -14.24 13.84 21.02
N ALA A 8 -14.85 12.77 20.52
CA ALA A 8 -14.28 11.97 19.44
C ALA A 8 -13.97 12.84 18.22
N VAL A 9 -12.78 12.65 17.64
CA VAL A 9 -12.38 13.35 16.41
C VAL A 9 -13.27 12.86 15.27
N VAL A 10 -14.09 13.75 14.72
CA VAL A 10 -14.99 13.45 13.59
C VAL A 10 -14.24 13.74 12.28
N GLY A 11 -14.11 12.73 11.42
CA GLY A 11 -13.54 12.89 10.08
C GLY A 11 -14.45 13.69 9.15
N VAL A 12 -13.87 14.37 8.16
CA VAL A 12 -14.63 15.10 7.13
C VAL A 12 -15.12 14.11 6.07
N ASP A 13 -16.42 14.11 5.76
CA ASP A 13 -16.95 13.36 4.62
C ASP A 13 -16.62 14.09 3.30
N TYR A 14 -15.60 13.59 2.61
CA TYR A 14 -15.18 14.16 1.33
C TYR A 14 -16.11 13.80 0.17
N TYR A 15 -16.90 12.71 0.24
CA TYR A 15 -17.86 12.42 -0.81
C TYR A 15 -19.00 13.44 -0.79
N GLN A 16 -19.53 13.76 0.39
CA GLN A 16 -20.52 14.83 0.52
C GLN A 16 -19.94 16.18 0.06
N LYS A 17 -18.72 16.52 0.49
CA LYS A 17 -18.07 17.78 0.11
C LYS A 17 -17.84 17.90 -1.41
N LEU A 18 -17.56 16.79 -2.08
CA LEU A 18 -17.34 16.72 -3.53
C LEU A 18 -18.63 16.51 -4.33
N GLY A 19 -19.79 16.35 -3.69
CA GLY A 19 -21.06 16.08 -4.36
C GLY A 19 -21.15 14.67 -4.97
N VAL A 20 -20.39 13.71 -4.44
CA VAL A 20 -20.38 12.32 -4.89
C VAL A 20 -21.29 11.50 -3.99
N THR A 21 -22.27 10.79 -4.57
CA THR A 21 -23.23 9.96 -3.82
C THR A 21 -22.69 8.53 -3.67
N PRO A 22 -22.45 8.04 -2.44
CA PRO A 22 -22.13 6.63 -2.20
C PRO A 22 -23.32 5.72 -2.52
N PHE A 23 -23.05 4.46 -2.86
CA PHE A 23 -24.09 3.48 -3.22
C PHE A 23 -23.74 2.07 -2.73
N ILE A 24 -24.72 1.18 -2.72
CA ILE A 24 -24.54 -0.24 -2.43
C ILE A 24 -24.04 -0.93 -3.69
N ASN A 25 -22.78 -1.38 -3.68
CA ASN A 25 -22.21 -2.10 -4.81
C ASN A 25 -22.58 -3.59 -4.76
N ALA A 26 -23.57 -3.99 -5.56
CA ALA A 26 -23.96 -5.40 -5.76
C ALA A 26 -23.38 -6.03 -7.05
N ALA A 27 -22.56 -5.30 -7.80
CA ALA A 27 -21.93 -5.76 -9.04
C ALA A 27 -20.58 -6.46 -8.82
N GLY A 28 -20.06 -6.44 -7.58
CA GLY A 28 -18.77 -7.01 -7.22
C GLY A 28 -17.61 -6.01 -7.30
N THR A 29 -16.38 -6.49 -7.34
CA THR A 29 -15.16 -5.67 -7.16
C THR A 29 -14.70 -5.00 -8.46
N TYR A 30 -15.59 -4.24 -9.10
CA TYR A 30 -15.27 -3.54 -10.35
C TYR A 30 -14.39 -2.33 -10.08
N THR A 31 -13.30 -2.18 -10.82
CA THR A 31 -12.33 -1.08 -10.65
C THR A 31 -12.97 0.29 -10.77
N ILE A 32 -13.88 0.46 -11.74
CA ILE A 32 -14.61 1.73 -11.93
C ILE A 32 -15.54 2.07 -10.75
N LEU A 33 -15.88 1.07 -9.93
CA LEU A 33 -16.72 1.19 -8.73
C LEU A 33 -15.90 1.14 -7.43
N SER A 34 -14.62 1.54 -7.50
CA SER A 34 -13.69 1.59 -6.35
C SER A 34 -13.28 0.22 -5.77
N ALA A 35 -13.54 -0.87 -6.48
CA ALA A 35 -13.19 -2.23 -6.07
C ALA A 35 -13.76 -2.62 -4.68
N SER A 36 -12.89 -2.95 -3.72
CA SER A 36 -13.27 -3.42 -2.38
C SER A 36 -13.13 -2.33 -1.33
N THR A 37 -14.04 -2.31 -0.35
CA THR A 37 -13.90 -1.50 0.86
C THR A 37 -12.97 -2.18 1.88
N LEU A 38 -12.33 -1.40 2.74
CA LEU A 38 -11.46 -1.93 3.79
C LEU A 38 -12.29 -2.54 4.94
N PRO A 39 -12.02 -3.78 5.38
CA PRO A 39 -12.62 -4.32 6.59
C PRO A 39 -12.26 -3.50 7.84
N GLU A 40 -13.15 -3.45 8.84
CA GLU A 40 -12.96 -2.65 10.07
C GLU A 40 -11.61 -2.92 10.76
N GLN A 41 -11.20 -4.18 10.82
CA GLN A 41 -9.93 -4.59 11.43
C GLN A 41 -8.71 -3.95 10.73
N VAL A 42 -8.78 -3.77 9.40
CA VAL A 42 -7.72 -3.14 8.61
C VAL A 42 -7.73 -1.63 8.81
N GLN A 43 -8.92 -1.01 8.83
CA GLN A 43 -9.06 0.42 9.12
C GLN A 43 -8.47 0.77 10.50
N ALA A 44 -8.77 -0.05 11.52
CA ALA A 44 -8.21 0.11 12.86
C ALA A 44 -6.68 -0.03 12.88
N ALA A 45 -6.11 -0.99 12.14
CA ALA A 45 -4.67 -1.16 12.04
C ALA A 45 -3.98 0.04 11.38
N ILE A 46 -4.56 0.59 10.32
CA ILE A 46 -4.05 1.81 9.65
C ILE A 46 -4.11 3.01 10.60
N ALA A 47 -5.23 3.20 11.30
CA ALA A 47 -5.40 4.28 12.28
C ALA A 47 -4.39 4.18 13.43
N LEU A 48 -4.03 2.96 13.86
CA LEU A 48 -2.99 2.74 14.86
C LEU A 48 -1.59 3.06 14.32
N ALA A 49 -1.27 2.58 13.11
CA ALA A 49 0.02 2.82 12.47
C ALA A 49 0.26 4.31 12.19
N ALA A 50 -0.78 5.07 11.84
CA ALA A 50 -0.69 6.51 11.55
C ALA A 50 -0.27 7.37 12.75
N GLN A 51 -0.26 6.83 13.96
CA GLN A 51 0.09 7.57 15.19
C GLN A 51 1.59 7.65 15.46
N LYS A 52 2.41 6.84 14.76
CA LYS A 52 3.86 6.75 15.04
C LYS A 52 4.67 6.65 13.74
N PRO A 53 5.70 7.49 13.55
CA PRO A 53 6.64 7.28 12.47
C PRO A 53 7.51 6.04 12.73
N VAL A 54 7.96 5.40 11.66
CA VAL A 54 8.92 4.28 11.68
C VAL A 54 9.93 4.44 10.55
N HIS A 55 11.05 3.75 10.65
CA HIS A 55 12.00 3.69 9.54
C HIS A 55 11.42 2.80 8.42
N LEU A 56 11.07 3.41 7.27
CA LEU A 56 10.35 2.70 6.20
C LEU A 56 11.10 1.48 5.65
N MET A 57 12.44 1.53 5.60
CA MET A 57 13.21 0.36 5.15
C MET A 57 13.08 -0.84 6.11
N GLU A 58 12.95 -0.60 7.42
CA GLU A 58 12.78 -1.67 8.40
C GLU A 58 11.37 -2.25 8.30
N LEU A 59 10.36 -1.39 8.19
CA LEU A 59 8.98 -1.80 7.96
C LEU A 59 8.85 -2.64 6.69
N HIS A 60 9.47 -2.20 5.59
CA HIS A 60 9.42 -2.91 4.32
C HIS A 60 10.03 -4.32 4.44
N LYS A 61 11.21 -4.43 5.05
CA LYS A 61 11.88 -5.72 5.29
C LYS A 61 11.01 -6.65 6.15
N ALA A 62 10.51 -6.15 7.29
CA ALA A 62 9.71 -6.93 8.22
C ALA A 62 8.37 -7.39 7.59
N ALA A 63 7.71 -6.53 6.82
CA ALA A 63 6.49 -6.88 6.10
C ALA A 63 6.75 -7.97 5.04
N GLY A 64 7.85 -7.85 4.30
CA GLY A 64 8.28 -8.86 3.32
C GLY A 64 8.53 -10.22 3.97
N GLU A 65 9.30 -10.27 5.06
CA GLU A 65 9.56 -11.51 5.81
C GLU A 65 8.28 -12.14 6.37
N TYR A 66 7.37 -11.32 6.91
CA TYR A 66 6.07 -11.78 7.40
C TYR A 66 5.23 -12.42 6.27
N LEU A 67 5.14 -11.76 5.12
CA LEU A 67 4.40 -12.25 3.97
C LEU A 67 5.04 -13.51 3.39
N ALA A 68 6.37 -13.57 3.28
CA ALA A 68 7.09 -14.74 2.79
C ALA A 68 6.77 -15.99 3.63
N ARG A 69 6.76 -15.86 4.96
CA ARG A 69 6.35 -16.96 5.86
C ARG A 69 4.90 -17.39 5.65
N ARG A 70 3.97 -16.45 5.46
CA ARG A 70 2.54 -16.74 5.26
C ARG A 70 2.25 -17.36 3.89
N LEU A 71 2.95 -16.89 2.86
CA LEU A 71 2.82 -17.36 1.48
C LEU A 71 3.65 -18.61 1.20
N ARG A 72 4.56 -18.98 2.10
CA ARG A 72 5.52 -20.11 1.96
C ARG A 72 6.40 -19.95 0.71
N CYS A 73 7.00 -18.77 0.55
CA CYS A 73 7.95 -18.47 -0.52
C CYS A 73 9.27 -17.93 0.06
N GLU A 74 10.32 -17.90 -0.77
CA GLU A 74 11.67 -17.48 -0.36
C GLU A 74 11.77 -15.99 -0.03
N GLY A 75 10.93 -15.17 -0.64
CA GLY A 75 10.86 -13.74 -0.40
C GLY A 75 9.54 -13.13 -0.88
N ALA A 76 9.15 -12.02 -0.27
CA ALA A 76 7.99 -11.22 -0.66
C ALA A 76 8.28 -9.73 -0.49
N LEU A 77 7.61 -8.91 -1.29
CA LEU A 77 7.80 -7.46 -1.34
C LEU A 77 6.43 -6.78 -1.40
N VAL A 78 6.27 -5.65 -0.70
CA VAL A 78 5.06 -4.81 -0.79
C VAL A 78 5.36 -3.64 -1.72
N THR A 79 4.55 -3.48 -2.77
CA THR A 79 4.70 -2.37 -3.73
C THR A 79 3.42 -1.53 -3.76
N SER A 80 3.41 -0.45 -4.54
CA SER A 80 2.23 0.39 -4.75
C SER A 80 1.11 -0.29 -5.56
N GLY A 81 1.36 -1.47 -6.13
CA GLY A 81 0.35 -2.24 -6.86
C GLY A 81 0.97 -3.20 -7.88
N ALA A 82 0.14 -4.06 -8.48
CA ALA A 82 0.59 -5.11 -9.39
C ALA A 82 1.41 -4.57 -10.58
N ALA A 83 0.98 -3.46 -11.20
CA ALA A 83 1.72 -2.85 -12.31
C ALA A 83 3.12 -2.36 -11.89
N ALA A 84 3.27 -1.84 -10.66
CA ALA A 84 4.58 -1.47 -10.12
C ALA A 84 5.44 -2.71 -9.85
N SER A 85 4.86 -3.78 -9.27
CA SER A 85 5.57 -5.05 -9.08
C SER A 85 6.09 -5.63 -10.37
N ILE A 86 5.28 -5.66 -11.44
CA ILE A 86 5.70 -6.16 -12.75
C ILE A 86 6.86 -5.33 -13.29
N LYS A 87 6.78 -4.00 -13.23
CA LYS A 87 7.87 -3.11 -13.68
C LYS A 87 9.17 -3.38 -12.93
N LEU A 88 9.12 -3.44 -11.59
CA LEU A 88 10.30 -3.70 -10.75
C LEU A 88 10.88 -5.09 -10.96
N ALA A 89 10.03 -6.11 -11.08
CA ALA A 89 10.45 -7.48 -11.35
C ALA A 89 11.14 -7.60 -12.71
N THR A 90 10.56 -7.00 -13.76
CA THR A 90 11.17 -6.96 -15.09
C THR A 90 12.52 -6.26 -15.04
N ALA A 91 12.61 -5.08 -14.42
CA ALA A 91 13.87 -4.35 -14.25
C ALA A 91 14.93 -5.18 -13.53
N ALA A 92 14.56 -5.88 -12.45
CA ALA A 92 15.47 -6.75 -11.70
C ALA A 92 15.97 -7.94 -12.54
N CYS A 93 15.09 -8.57 -13.33
CA CYS A 93 15.46 -9.69 -14.19
C CYS A 93 16.41 -9.27 -15.33
N ILE A 94 16.10 -8.18 -16.04
CA ILE A 94 16.89 -7.77 -17.21
C ILE A 94 18.26 -7.21 -16.82
N THR A 95 18.39 -6.59 -15.64
CA THR A 95 19.65 -6.07 -15.08
C THR A 95 20.43 -7.12 -14.29
N ARG A 96 19.87 -8.32 -14.09
CA ARG A 96 20.42 -9.39 -13.24
C ARG A 96 20.79 -8.89 -11.83
N GLY A 97 20.01 -7.95 -11.30
CA GLY A 97 20.24 -7.36 -9.97
C GLY A 97 21.37 -6.32 -9.91
N ASN A 98 21.88 -5.84 -11.05
CA ASN A 98 22.84 -4.75 -11.10
C ASN A 98 22.20 -3.44 -10.56
N LYS A 99 22.64 -3.03 -9.37
CA LYS A 99 22.06 -1.88 -8.65
C LYS A 99 22.26 -0.55 -9.37
N SER A 100 23.38 -0.37 -10.10
CA SER A 100 23.61 0.87 -10.85
C SER A 100 22.79 0.89 -12.14
N ALA A 101 22.56 -0.26 -12.77
CA ALA A 101 21.74 -0.33 -13.99
C ALA A 101 20.25 -0.13 -13.70
N ILE A 102 19.71 -0.71 -12.61
CA ILE A 102 18.29 -0.61 -12.25
C ILE A 102 17.77 0.83 -12.18
N VAL A 103 18.57 1.74 -11.61
CA VAL A 103 18.15 3.14 -11.39
C VAL A 103 18.16 3.96 -12.67
N ASN A 104 18.81 3.47 -13.73
CA ASN A 104 18.95 4.17 -15.01
C ASN A 104 17.93 3.71 -16.06
N ILE A 105 17.11 2.71 -15.76
CA ILE A 105 16.03 2.26 -16.66
C ILE A 105 14.94 3.34 -16.74
N PRO A 106 14.43 3.70 -17.94
CA PRO A 106 14.78 3.16 -19.26
C PRO A 106 15.76 4.05 -20.05
N THR A 107 16.36 5.05 -19.39
CA THR A 107 17.20 6.08 -20.01
C THR A 107 18.52 5.52 -20.52
N ASP A 108 19.13 4.57 -19.81
CA ASP A 108 20.34 3.86 -20.22
C ASP A 108 20.16 2.36 -20.00
N MET A 109 20.38 1.60 -21.08
CA MET A 109 20.23 0.16 -21.14
C MET A 109 21.53 -0.52 -21.62
N GLU A 110 22.63 0.25 -21.75
CA GLU A 110 23.94 -0.32 -22.06
C GLU A 110 24.48 -1.06 -20.82
N GLY A 111 25.00 -2.27 -21.01
CA GLY A 111 25.61 -3.04 -19.92
C GLY A 111 24.66 -3.68 -18.90
N LEU A 112 23.40 -3.95 -19.30
CA LEU A 112 22.48 -4.86 -18.60
C LEU A 112 23.03 -6.28 -18.43
#